data_AF-A0A3C1JBW3-F1
#
_entry.id   AF-A0A3C1JBW3-F1
#
_cell.length_a   1.000
_cell.length_b   1.000
_cell.length_c   1.000
_cell.angle_alpha   90.00
_cell.angle_beta   90.00
_cell.angle_gamma   90.00
#
_symmetry.space_group_name_H-M   'P 1'
#
loop_
_entity.id
_entity.type
_entity.pdbx_description
1 polymer ?
#
loop_
_entity_poly.entity_id
_entity_poly.type
_entity_poly.pdbx_seq_one_letter_code
_entity_poly.pdbx_strand_id
1 'polypeptide(L)'
;MQVRMQGKVGQKISVNVDYDDTKVDKQDISVVYQGDPNEVVQNVSFGDIDLSLPATEFVSYNKQLFGIRADLKTQRLKFTFVGSRTKG
;
A
#
# COMPACT_ATOMS: atom_id res chain seq x y z
N MET A 1 -8.69 22.67 -1.79
CA MET A 1 -7.21 22.83 -1.89
C MET A 1 -6.62 21.61 -2.59
N GLN A 2 -5.58 21.79 -3.39
CA GLN A 2 -4.91 20.71 -4.12
C GLN A 2 -3.45 20.62 -3.69
N VAL A 3 -3.04 19.43 -3.24
CA VAL A 3 -1.69 19.13 -2.79
C VAL A 3 -1.25 17.85 -3.49
N ARG A 4 -0.19 17.96 -4.28
CA ARG A 4 0.48 16.80 -4.86
C ARG A 4 1.92 16.81 -4.43
N MET A 5 2.33 15.76 -3.73
CA MET A 5 3.68 15.61 -3.24
C MET A 5 4.17 14.22 -3.58
N GLN A 6 5.32 14.16 -4.24
CA GLN A 6 6.05 12.94 -4.48
C GLN A 6 7.47 13.14 -4.00
N GLY A 7 7.99 12.19 -3.23
CA GLY A 7 9.33 12.25 -2.69
C GLY A 7 9.88 10.87 -2.38
N LYS A 8 11.20 10.79 -2.32
CA LYS A 8 11.90 9.61 -1.79
C LYS A 8 12.64 10.02 -0.52
N VAL A 9 12.52 9.20 0.52
CA VAL A 9 13.25 9.36 1.77
C VAL A 9 14.33 8.28 1.81
N GLY A 10 15.57 8.71 1.62
CA GLY A 10 16.69 7.79 1.40
C GLY A 10 16.50 6.97 0.12
N GLN A 11 16.93 5.71 0.15
CA GLN A 11 16.88 4.83 -1.04
C GLN A 11 15.66 3.91 -1.08
N LYS A 12 15.03 3.67 0.07
CA LYS A 12 14.06 2.58 0.26
C LYS A 12 12.63 3.06 0.48
N ILE A 13 12.41 4.31 0.86
CA ILE A 13 11.08 4.83 1.16
C ILE A 13 10.65 5.78 0.05
N SER A 14 9.47 5.55 -0.50
CA SER A 14 8.79 6.44 -1.45
C SER A 14 7.50 6.93 -0.84
N VAL A 15 7.27 8.23 -0.90
CA VAL A 15 6.07 8.90 -0.39
C VAL A 15 5.37 9.57 -1.57
N ASN A 16 4.08 9.30 -1.71
CA ASN A 16 3.20 9.92 -2.67
C ASN A 16 1.92 10.37 -1.97
N VAL A 17 1.54 11.62 -2.15
CA VAL A 17 0.34 12.23 -1.58
C VAL A 17 -0.35 12.99 -2.71
N ASP A 18 -1.57 12.59 -3.07
CA ASP A 18 -2.45 13.32 -3.97
C ASP A 18 -3.74 13.64 -3.21
N TYR A 19 -3.81 14.87 -2.70
CA TYR A 19 -4.93 15.39 -1.95
C TYR A 19 -5.62 16.49 -2.77
N ASP A 20 -6.88 16.31 -3.11
CA ASP A 20 -7.70 17.29 -3.83
C ASP A 20 -9.07 17.41 -3.16
N ASP A 21 -9.22 18.46 -2.35
CA ASP A 21 -10.44 18.78 -1.61
C ASP A 21 -11.63 19.19 -2.50
N THR A 22 -11.39 19.40 -3.81
CA THR A 22 -12.43 19.78 -4.77
C THR A 22 -13.14 18.56 -5.37
N LYS A 23 -12.62 17.36 -5.11
CA LYS A 23 -13.20 16.09 -5.58
C LYS A 23 -13.48 15.18 -4.39
N VAL A 24 -14.67 14.58 -4.38
CA VAL A 24 -14.98 13.47 -3.48
C VAL A 24 -14.04 12.30 -3.82
N ASP A 25 -13.51 11.61 -2.81
CA ASP A 25 -12.60 10.45 -2.91
C ASP A 25 -11.14 10.69 -3.36
N LYS A 26 -10.70 11.94 -3.57
CA LYS A 26 -9.31 12.19 -3.98
C LYS A 26 -8.39 12.58 -2.83
N GLN A 27 -8.29 11.69 -1.85
CA GLN A 27 -7.40 11.82 -0.69
C GLN A 27 -6.50 10.59 -0.64
N ASP A 28 -5.63 10.46 -1.64
CA ASP A 28 -4.75 9.30 -1.80
C ASP A 28 -3.41 9.56 -1.12
N ILE A 29 -3.09 8.74 -0.13
CA ILE A 29 -1.80 8.76 0.56
C ILE A 29 -1.17 7.40 0.35
N SER A 30 0.07 7.36 -0.13
CA SER A 30 0.82 6.13 -0.32
C SER A 30 2.25 6.31 0.16
N VAL A 31 2.63 5.53 1.16
CA VAL A 31 4.01 5.42 1.62
C VAL A 31 4.45 4.00 1.43
N VAL A 32 5.51 3.80 0.64
CA VAL A 32 6.02 2.49 0.26
C VAL A 32 7.47 2.37 0.68
N TYR A 33 7.76 1.40 1.54
CA TYR A 33 9.11 0.91 1.81
C TYR A 33 9.38 -0.30 0.92
N GLN A 34 10.47 -0.25 0.15
CA GLN A 34 10.98 -1.36 -0.64
C GLN A 34 12.29 -1.85 -0.03
N GLY A 35 12.26 -3.04 0.55
CA GLY A 35 13.45 -3.72 1.04
C GLY A 35 14.25 -4.37 -0.09
N ASP A 36 15.51 -4.70 0.19
CA ASP A 36 16.37 -5.39 -0.77
C ASP A 36 15.94 -6.85 -0.98
N PRO A 37 16.27 -7.48 -2.12
CA PRO A 37 15.90 -8.88 -2.39
C PRO A 37 16.36 -9.89 -1.34
N ASN A 38 17.39 -9.55 -0.56
CA ASN A 38 17.97 -10.39 0.49
C ASN A 38 17.40 -10.10 1.89
N GLU A 39 16.58 -9.05 2.05
CA GLU A 39 15.96 -8.72 3.33
C GLU A 39 14.72 -9.58 3.60
N VAL A 40 14.42 -9.82 4.88
CA VAL A 40 13.18 -10.51 5.25
C VAL A 40 11.95 -9.66 4.90
N VAL A 41 12.04 -8.34 5.12
CA VAL A 41 10.98 -7.39 4.77
C VAL A 41 11.16 -6.99 3.32
N GLN A 42 10.23 -7.39 2.45
CA GLN A 42 10.32 -7.06 1.03
C GLN A 42 9.61 -5.76 0.71
N ASN A 43 8.41 -5.58 1.26
CA ASN A 43 7.59 -4.40 0.99
C ASN A 43 6.76 -4.03 2.22
N VAL A 44 6.65 -2.74 2.51
CA VAL A 44 5.67 -2.23 3.49
C VAL A 44 4.97 -1.04 2.85
N SER A 45 3.65 -1.11 2.72
CA SER A 45 2.83 -0.05 2.13
C SER A 45 1.86 0.49 3.17
N PHE A 46 1.74 1.80 3.27
CA PHE A 46 0.84 2.50 4.17
C PHE A 46 -0.02 3.51 3.40
N GLY A 47 -1.28 3.62 3.79
CA GLY A 47 -2.26 4.55 3.23
C GLY A 47 -3.29 3.82 2.38
N ASP A 48 -3.64 4.37 1.22
CA ASP A 48 -4.55 3.72 0.29
C ASP A 48 -3.86 2.50 -0.33
N ILE A 49 -4.34 1.32 0.06
CA ILE A 49 -3.86 0.03 -0.42
C ILE A 49 -4.92 -0.59 -1.33
N ASP A 50 -4.49 -0.96 -2.53
CA ASP A 50 -5.28 -1.78 -3.45
C ASP A 50 -5.20 -3.24 -3.00
N LEU A 51 -6.17 -3.70 -2.22
CA LEU A 51 -6.27 -5.10 -1.84
C LEU A 51 -6.91 -5.87 -2.99
N SER A 52 -6.07 -6.47 -3.83
CA SER A 52 -6.44 -7.45 -4.84
C SER A 52 -6.07 -8.85 -4.34
N LEU A 53 -7.04 -9.58 -3.82
CA LEU A 53 -6.84 -11.01 -3.54
C LEU A 53 -6.88 -11.77 -4.87
N PRO A 54 -5.91 -12.67 -5.14
CA PRO A 54 -5.93 -13.49 -6.35
C PRO A 54 -7.25 -14.23 -6.42
N ALA A 55 -7.97 -14.04 -7.52
CA ALA A 55 -9.32 -14.57 -7.70
C ALA A 55 -9.30 -16.09 -7.53
N THR A 56 -9.87 -16.54 -6.42
CA THR A 56 -10.37 -17.91 -6.32
C THR A 56 -11.74 -17.92 -7.02
N GLU A 57 -12.20 -19.06 -7.53
CA GLU A 57 -13.44 -19.18 -8.33
C GLU A 57 -14.70 -18.58 -7.67
N PHE A 58 -14.66 -18.22 -6.38
CA PHE A 58 -15.81 -17.76 -5.61
C PHE A 58 -15.67 -16.39 -4.94
N VAL A 59 -14.47 -15.80 -4.84
CA VAL A 59 -14.28 -14.47 -4.22
C VAL A 59 -13.15 -13.71 -4.92
N SER A 60 -13.52 -12.75 -5.75
CA SER A 60 -12.62 -11.66 -6.17
C SER A 60 -12.92 -10.46 -5.28
N TYR A 61 -11.94 -10.07 -4.46
CA TYR A 61 -12.04 -8.89 -3.61
C TYR A 61 -11.03 -7.86 -4.13
N ASN A 62 -11.56 -6.80 -4.74
CA ASN A 62 -10.82 -5.62 -5.14
C ASN A 62 -11.48 -4.41 -4.48
N LYS A 63 -10.87 -3.92 -3.41
CA LYS A 63 -11.31 -2.69 -2.76
C LYS A 63 -10.11 -1.83 -2.43
N GLN A 64 -10.28 -0.52 -2.65
CA GLN A 64 -9.39 0.51 -2.12
C GLN A 64 -9.73 0.68 -0.64
N LEU A 65 -8.74 0.44 0.22
CA LEU A 65 -8.89 0.53 1.67
C LEU A 65 -7.75 1.39 2.21
N PHE A 66 -8.01 2.13 3.28
CA PHE A 66 -6.94 2.84 3.97
C PHE A 66 -6.35 1.93 5.06
N GLY A 67 -5.06 1.61 4.98
CA GLY A 67 -4.45 0.61 5.84
C GLY A 67 -2.95 0.46 5.67
N ILE A 68 -2.45 -0.65 6.20
CA ILE A 68 -1.05 -1.05 6.18
C ILE A 68 -0.97 -2.45 5.57
N ARG A 69 -0.05 -2.63 4.63
CA ARG A 69 0.36 -3.92 4.09
C ARG A 69 1.84 -4.14 4.40
N ALA A 70 2.20 -5.35 4.82
CA ALA A 70 3.58 -5.77 4.96
C ALA A 70 3.79 -7.15 4.30
N ASP A 71 4.72 -7.22 3.37
CA ASP A 71 5.12 -8.44 2.68
C ASP A 71 6.49 -8.88 3.18
N LEU A 72 6.52 -10.06 3.78
CA LEU A 72 7.72 -10.70 4.28
C LEU A 72 8.04 -11.92 3.42
N LYS A 73 9.31 -12.07 3.05
CA LYS A 73 9.79 -13.22 2.29
C LYS A 73 10.94 -13.85 3.04
N THR A 74 10.77 -15.13 3.32
CA THR A 74 11.84 -16.04 3.74
C THR A 74 12.16 -16.97 2.59
N GLN A 75 13.30 -17.65 2.64
CA GLN A 75 13.86 -18.51 1.58
C GLN A 75 12.85 -19.43 0.86
N ARG A 76 11.83 -19.94 1.56
CA ARG A 76 10.75 -20.78 0.98
C ARG A 76 9.34 -20.34 1.30
N LEU A 77 9.15 -19.29 2.10
CA LEU A 77 7.84 -18.88 2.60
C LEU A 77 7.60 -17.40 2.32
N LYS A 78 6.39 -17.07 1.89
CA LYS A 78 5.93 -15.69 1.72
C LYS A 78 4.80 -15.45 2.71
N PHE A 79 4.89 -14.38 3.46
CA PHE A 79 3.87 -13.95 4.40
C PHE A 79 3.42 -12.55 4.00
N THR A 80 2.12 -12.37 3.84
CA THR A 80 1.52 -11.06 3.56
C THR A 80 0.59 -10.72 4.70
N PHE A 81 0.84 -9.60 5.36
CA PHE A 81 0.03 -9.05 6.43
C PHE A 81 -0.70 -7.83 5.89
N VAL A 82 -2.01 -7.79 6.10
CA VAL A 82 -2.84 -6.64 5.70
C VAL A 82 -3.73 -6.27 6.87
N GLY A 83 -3.54 -5.05 7.39
CA GLY A 83 -4.45 -4.43 8.35
C GLY A 83 -5.09 -3.23 7.67
N SER A 84 -6.40 -3.24 7.50
CA SER A 84 -7.08 -2.17 6.77
C SER A 84 -8.35 -1.74 7.47
N ARG A 85 -8.67 -0.45 7.32
CA ARG A 85 -9.95 0.12 7.73
C ARG A 85 -10.66 0.59 6.46
N THR A 86 -11.82 0.00 6.21
CA THR A 86 -12.72 0.50 5.17
C THR A 86 -13.16 1.91 5.53
N LYS A 87 -12.96 2.87 4.62
CA LYS A 87 -13.68 4.16 4.68
C LYS A 87 -15.16 3.80 4.51
N GLY A 88 -15.92 3.88 5.61
CA GLY A 88 -17.34 3.56 5.66
C GLY A 88 -18.20 4.72 5.21
#